data_AF-A0A7S3YXV5-F1
#
_entry.id   AF-A0A7S3YXV5-F1
#
_cell.length_a   1.000
_cell.length_b   1.000
_cell.length_c   1.000
_cell.angle_alpha   90.00
_cell.angle_beta   90.00
_cell.angle_gamma   90.00
#
_symmetry.space_group_name_H-M   'P 1'
#
loop_
_entity.id
_entity.type
_entity.pdbx_description
1 polymer ?
#
loop_
_entity_poly.entity_id
_entity_poly.type
_entity_poly.pdbx_seq_one_letter_code
_entity_poly.pdbx_strand_id
1 'polypeptide(L)'
;VTTMLRTLLISTLLGLLGTAQGKRKHNSTPWLSKEKVTGPRAHETMNVSDLPADWDWRNINGTNFLTESRNQHIPQYCGACWAFGTLSSFNDRIKIARKGAFPETILAPQVLINCGGGGSCNGGNVGGVFEYMERHGLPDETCQNYEATNDGNDCHPLGVCETCSPNGTCTQVTNEKLWTLASYGYAHTGPDKDASGATVGNSEKLKAEIMQNGPLACGIHATDELEAYGTTTPVSSYPGGIFEQRVLFAMPNHILSIVGWGTDKENGEYWIIRNSWGTYWGEEGYAKIRMDGKNLGVDRTCSWATPAPMTTFNSDAVADFVIPTNGLYTTDPSVTPGSFFNYSMRIRGGKNVHRYAEVRVTSPLPRTEDAPVSFDIRAVGADKVNYASPDRNQHIPQYCGSCWAHATTSALNDRFQLARKNAFPHVFLAPQQLVNCMPPPADKTQGSGGCDGGDPSEVYPFLHAIGGVHETCQNYQAKNLYDDFKCDDIGICRNCDPKIGCYAMGSADASKNNFSRYYVEEYGRINSTDLKANADAMVAEIGTRGPIACGVCVTPEFESYKGGIFVDKSGCTELDHSISIAGYGHDEETGLDYWVGRNSWGTYWGEDGWFKLARGTNNLGVERDCVWATPKL
;
A
#
# COMPACT_ATOMS: atom_id res chain seq x y z
N VAL A 1 2.97 66.99 32.19
CA VAL A 1 4.16 66.15 32.45
C VAL A 1 3.67 64.71 32.52
N THR A 2 3.04 64.11 31.50
CA THR A 2 3.51 63.81 30.14
C THR A 2 4.93 63.26 30.08
N THR A 3 5.02 62.00 29.62
CA THR A 3 6.15 61.40 28.89
C THR A 3 7.53 61.46 29.55
N MET A 4 7.88 60.46 30.38
CA MET A 4 9.28 60.07 30.59
C MET A 4 9.42 58.74 31.37
N LEU A 5 8.81 57.64 30.89
CA LEU A 5 9.07 56.30 31.47
C LEU A 5 8.87 55.15 30.46
N ARG A 6 9.26 55.37 29.20
CA ARG A 6 9.27 54.33 28.14
C ARG A 6 10.58 54.22 27.35
N THR A 7 11.67 54.83 27.81
CA THR A 7 12.91 54.94 27.00
C THR A 7 14.19 54.50 27.69
N LEU A 8 14.13 53.65 28.72
CA LEU A 8 15.34 53.20 29.44
C LEU A 8 15.46 51.68 29.63
N LEU A 9 14.93 50.89 28.69
CA LEU A 9 15.10 49.43 28.65
C LEU A 9 15.47 48.86 27.27
N ILE A 10 15.83 49.73 26.31
CA ILE A 10 16.15 49.34 24.91
C ILE A 10 17.65 49.48 24.57
N SER A 11 18.49 50.03 25.47
CA SER A 11 19.88 50.38 25.14
C SER A 11 20.97 49.43 25.68
N THR A 12 20.63 48.29 26.29
CA THR A 12 21.63 47.30 26.77
C THR A 12 21.54 45.92 26.09
N LEU A 13 20.76 45.77 25.01
CA LEU A 13 20.69 44.51 24.25
C LEU A 13 21.22 44.58 22.80
N LEU A 14 21.86 45.69 22.40
CA LEU A 14 22.47 45.85 21.06
C LEU A 14 24.02 45.70 21.04
N GLY A 15 24.63 45.21 22.12
CA GLY A 15 26.10 45.18 22.27
C GLY A 15 26.79 43.82 22.09
N LEU A 16 26.09 42.76 21.67
CA LEU A 16 26.67 41.41 21.51
C LEU A 16 26.27 40.78 20.17
N LEU A 17 26.50 41.50 19.08
CA LEU A 17 26.55 40.97 17.72
C LEU A 17 28.01 41.01 17.25
N GLY A 18 28.75 39.94 17.56
CA GLY A 18 30.16 39.81 17.19
C GLY A 18 30.62 38.36 17.24
N THR A 19 30.66 37.73 16.07
CA THR A 19 31.42 36.53 15.71
C THR A 19 31.17 35.25 16.53
N ALA A 20 30.13 34.52 16.15
CA ALA A 20 30.12 33.06 16.23
C ALA A 20 29.57 32.49 14.92
N GLN A 21 30.47 32.12 13.99
CA GLN A 21 30.17 31.15 12.94
C GLN A 21 30.00 29.77 13.60
N GLY A 22 28.92 29.60 14.35
CA GLY A 22 28.43 28.31 14.81
C GLY A 22 27.42 27.80 13.81
N LYS A 23 27.66 26.61 13.25
CA LYS A 23 26.71 25.87 12.40
C LYS A 23 25.31 25.91 13.05
N ARG A 24 24.38 26.67 12.47
CA ARG A 24 22.96 26.57 12.82
C ARG A 24 22.50 25.18 12.38
N LYS A 25 22.33 24.25 13.33
CA LYS A 25 21.47 23.09 13.13
C LYS A 25 20.05 23.63 13.00
N HIS A 26 19.56 23.71 11.77
CA HIS A 26 18.20 24.15 11.46
C HIS A 26 17.20 23.08 11.93
N ASN A 27 16.70 23.21 13.16
CA ASN A 27 15.49 22.55 13.64
C ASN A 27 14.25 23.33 13.15
N SER A 28 13.90 23.19 11.87
CA SER A 28 12.65 23.74 11.33
C SER A 28 12.10 22.83 10.23
N THR A 29 10.79 22.58 10.29
CA THR A 29 9.84 21.99 9.32
C THR A 29 10.18 22.08 7.82
N PRO A 30 9.54 21.27 6.94
CA PRO A 30 10.17 20.70 5.75
C PRO A 30 10.26 21.68 4.58
N TRP A 31 11.37 22.40 4.48
CA TRP A 31 11.56 23.31 3.36
C TRP A 31 12.05 22.56 2.12
N LEU A 32 11.23 22.52 1.07
CA LEU A 32 11.71 22.37 -0.31
C LEU A 32 12.82 23.40 -0.55
N SER A 33 14.02 22.95 -0.91
CA SER A 33 15.13 23.87 -1.18
C SER A 33 14.92 24.66 -2.47
N LYS A 34 14.17 24.09 -3.43
CA LYS A 34 13.81 24.68 -4.71
C LYS A 34 12.51 24.08 -5.23
N GLU A 35 11.64 24.88 -5.84
CA GLU A 35 10.49 24.37 -6.60
C GLU A 35 10.90 24.07 -8.06
N LYS A 36 10.31 23.04 -8.65
CA LYS A 36 10.41 22.73 -10.09
C LYS A 36 9.03 22.85 -10.70
N VAL A 37 8.71 24.03 -11.20
CA VAL A 37 7.39 24.35 -11.76
C VAL A 37 7.57 24.60 -13.25
N THR A 38 6.96 23.76 -14.08
CA THR A 38 7.16 23.77 -15.54
C THR A 38 6.02 24.43 -16.31
N GLY A 39 4.94 24.82 -15.62
CA GLY A 39 3.78 25.49 -16.22
C GLY A 39 2.96 26.27 -15.18
N PRO A 40 1.87 26.92 -15.59
CA PRO A 40 0.96 27.62 -14.69
C PRO A 40 0.40 26.68 -13.60
N ARG A 41 0.20 27.20 -12.37
CA ARG A 41 -0.49 26.46 -11.30
C ARG A 41 -1.97 26.32 -11.62
N ALA A 42 -2.63 25.36 -10.97
CA ALA A 42 -4.06 25.10 -11.16
C ALA A 42 -4.91 26.37 -11.04
N HIS A 43 -4.73 27.14 -9.95
CA HIS A 43 -5.46 28.38 -9.70
C HIS A 43 -5.22 29.48 -10.74
N GLU A 44 -4.09 29.47 -11.45
CA GLU A 44 -3.80 30.46 -12.52
C GLU A 44 -4.58 30.16 -13.81
N THR A 45 -5.13 28.95 -13.94
CA THR A 45 -5.80 28.46 -15.17
C THR A 45 -7.30 28.24 -15.02
N MET A 46 -7.84 28.37 -13.81
CA MET A 46 -9.27 28.25 -13.53
C MET A 46 -9.80 29.52 -12.87
N ASN A 47 -11.11 29.75 -12.94
CA ASN A 47 -11.76 30.72 -12.05
C ASN A 47 -12.09 29.99 -10.76
N VAL A 48 -11.58 30.47 -9.63
CA VAL A 48 -11.77 29.75 -8.36
C VAL A 48 -13.22 29.78 -7.88
N SER A 49 -14.04 30.69 -8.41
CA SER A 49 -15.50 30.71 -8.21
C SER A 49 -16.23 29.50 -8.80
N ASP A 50 -15.58 28.79 -9.73
CA ASP A 50 -16.15 27.61 -10.39
C ASP A 50 -15.85 26.32 -9.60
N LEU A 51 -15.09 26.42 -8.51
CA LEU A 51 -14.82 25.30 -7.60
C LEU A 51 -16.13 24.83 -6.93
N PRO A 52 -16.36 23.51 -6.83
CA PRO A 52 -17.53 22.98 -6.17
C PRO A 52 -17.46 23.17 -4.65
N ALA A 53 -18.62 23.17 -4.01
CA ALA A 53 -18.73 23.20 -2.55
C ALA A 53 -18.13 21.95 -1.87
N ASP A 54 -18.15 20.82 -2.58
CA ASP A 54 -17.65 19.53 -2.12
C ASP A 54 -16.81 18.87 -3.21
N TRP A 55 -15.70 18.27 -2.82
CA TRP A 55 -14.85 17.48 -3.71
C TRP A 55 -14.18 16.37 -2.92
N ASP A 56 -14.35 15.12 -3.33
CA ASP A 56 -13.79 13.98 -2.63
C ASP A 56 -13.23 12.95 -3.61
N TRP A 57 -11.90 12.85 -3.67
CA TRP A 57 -11.22 11.86 -4.53
C TRP A 57 -11.50 10.40 -4.13
N ARG A 58 -12.07 10.16 -2.94
CA ARG A 58 -12.58 8.84 -2.54
C ARG A 58 -13.83 8.42 -3.31
N ASN A 59 -14.50 9.38 -3.96
CA ASN A 59 -15.74 9.14 -4.70
C ASN A 59 -15.91 10.16 -5.84
N ILE A 60 -15.30 9.87 -6.98
CA ILE A 60 -15.58 10.57 -8.24
C ILE A 60 -16.53 9.70 -9.06
N ASN A 61 -17.80 10.08 -9.10
CA ASN A 61 -18.87 9.36 -9.81
C ASN A 61 -18.98 7.87 -9.42
N GLY A 62 -18.83 7.55 -8.14
CA GLY A 62 -18.87 6.18 -7.61
C GLY A 62 -17.52 5.47 -7.54
N THR A 63 -16.45 6.08 -8.05
CA THR A 63 -15.11 5.46 -8.13
C THR A 63 -14.13 6.09 -7.14
N ASN A 64 -13.44 5.27 -6.36
CA ASN A 64 -12.32 5.70 -5.52
C ASN A 64 -11.01 5.83 -6.31
N PHE A 65 -10.40 7.01 -6.26
CA PHE A 65 -9.09 7.30 -6.87
C PHE A 65 -7.94 7.39 -5.86
N LEU A 66 -8.19 7.08 -4.58
CA LEU A 66 -7.15 6.99 -3.57
C LEU A 66 -6.63 5.56 -3.43
N THR A 67 -5.37 5.46 -3.08
CA THR A 67 -4.66 4.22 -2.74
C THR A 67 -4.98 3.75 -1.31
N GLU A 68 -4.58 2.53 -0.97
CA GLU A 68 -4.85 1.88 0.32
C GLU A 68 -4.35 2.65 1.57
N SER A 69 -5.14 2.70 2.65
CA SER A 69 -4.70 3.27 3.93
C SER A 69 -3.49 2.51 4.49
N ARG A 70 -2.52 3.21 5.10
CA ARG A 70 -1.24 2.64 5.56
C ARG A 70 -0.97 2.99 7.03
N ASN A 71 -0.07 2.24 7.68
CA ASN A 71 0.28 2.43 9.09
C ASN A 71 1.80 2.49 9.28
N GLN A 72 2.31 3.65 9.69
CA GLN A 72 3.74 3.88 9.93
C GLN A 72 4.22 3.34 11.29
N HIS A 73 3.31 2.98 12.20
CA HIS A 73 3.66 2.65 13.59
C HIS A 73 3.89 1.16 13.81
N ILE A 74 3.80 0.33 12.79
CA ILE A 74 4.02 -1.12 12.89
C ILE A 74 5.01 -1.59 11.80
N PRO A 75 5.85 -2.60 12.07
CA PRO A 75 5.84 -3.50 13.23
C PRO A 75 6.35 -2.91 14.56
N GLN A 76 6.94 -1.72 14.51
CA GLN A 76 7.43 -0.95 15.64
C GLN A 76 7.24 0.54 15.36
N TYR A 77 7.32 1.37 16.40
CA TYR A 77 7.13 2.81 16.20
C TYR A 77 8.23 3.40 15.31
N CYS A 78 7.81 4.08 14.24
CA CYS A 78 8.68 4.85 13.38
C CYS A 78 7.97 6.17 12.99
N GLY A 79 8.62 7.30 13.23
CA GLY A 79 8.14 8.64 12.89
C GLY A 79 8.28 8.96 11.39
N ALA A 80 7.71 8.12 10.52
CA ALA A 80 7.85 8.20 9.07
C ALA A 80 6.71 8.94 8.35
N CYS A 81 5.85 9.68 9.05
CA CYS A 81 4.73 10.41 8.46
C CYS A 81 5.12 11.29 7.26
N TRP A 82 6.33 11.85 7.28
CA TRP A 82 6.89 12.62 6.18
C TRP A 82 7.02 11.83 4.88
N ALA A 83 7.36 10.54 4.94
CA ALA A 83 7.40 9.66 3.78
C ALA A 83 5.97 9.23 3.41
N PHE A 84 5.19 8.75 4.38
CA PHE A 84 3.84 8.23 4.13
C PHE A 84 2.86 9.29 3.62
N GLY A 85 2.79 10.47 4.23
CA GLY A 85 1.91 11.56 3.79
C GLY A 85 2.28 12.06 2.40
N THR A 86 3.59 12.16 2.11
CA THR A 86 4.09 12.55 0.78
C THR A 86 3.75 11.50 -0.27
N LEU A 87 4.12 10.24 -0.05
CA LEU A 87 3.89 9.16 -0.99
C LEU A 87 2.41 8.83 -1.14
N SER A 88 1.58 8.95 -0.11
CA SER A 88 0.13 8.81 -0.26
C SER A 88 -0.41 9.81 -1.27
N SER A 89 -0.06 11.10 -1.14
CA SER A 89 -0.48 12.11 -2.09
C SER A 89 0.02 11.83 -3.51
N PHE A 90 1.27 11.37 -3.65
CA PHE A 90 1.87 11.13 -4.95
C PHE A 90 1.35 9.86 -5.64
N ASN A 91 1.16 8.77 -4.89
CA ASN A 91 0.54 7.53 -5.37
C ASN A 91 -0.89 7.79 -5.86
N ASP A 92 -1.67 8.59 -5.12
CA ASP A 92 -3.03 8.98 -5.51
C ASP A 92 -3.00 9.80 -6.81
N ARG A 93 -2.02 10.71 -6.97
CA ARG A 93 -1.82 11.46 -8.23
C ARG A 93 -1.41 10.59 -9.41
N ILE A 94 -0.60 9.54 -9.19
CA ILE A 94 -0.32 8.52 -10.21
C ILE A 94 -1.63 7.83 -10.63
N LYS A 95 -2.44 7.38 -9.66
CA LYS A 95 -3.73 6.71 -9.92
C LYS A 95 -4.69 7.63 -10.68
N ILE A 96 -4.79 8.91 -10.31
CA ILE A 96 -5.60 9.92 -11.00
C ILE A 96 -5.11 10.16 -12.43
N ALA A 97 -3.80 10.41 -12.62
CA ALA A 97 -3.22 10.67 -13.93
C ALA A 97 -3.41 9.49 -14.90
N ARG A 98 -3.43 8.27 -14.36
CA ARG A 98 -3.65 7.02 -15.11
C ARG A 98 -5.12 6.63 -15.20
N LYS A 99 -6.04 7.45 -14.69
CA LYS A 99 -7.49 7.20 -14.69
C LYS A 99 -7.84 5.86 -14.04
N GLY A 100 -7.12 5.49 -12.98
CA GLY A 100 -7.29 4.23 -12.27
C GLY A 100 -6.81 2.99 -13.04
N ALA A 101 -6.08 3.13 -14.14
CA ALA A 101 -5.59 1.98 -14.92
C ALA A 101 -4.57 1.14 -14.13
N PHE A 102 -4.62 -0.18 -14.32
CA PHE A 102 -3.66 -1.15 -13.79
C PHE A 102 -2.22 -0.90 -14.30
N PRO A 103 -1.16 -1.09 -13.48
CA PRO A 103 -1.19 -1.48 -12.06
C PRO A 103 -1.56 -0.33 -11.13
N GLU A 104 -2.19 -0.60 -9.99
CA GLU A 104 -2.21 0.38 -8.89
C GLU A 104 -0.79 0.44 -8.28
N THR A 105 -0.23 1.64 -8.17
CA THR A 105 1.17 1.84 -7.74
C THR A 105 1.23 2.28 -6.28
N ILE A 106 2.01 1.56 -5.48
CA ILE A 106 2.31 1.91 -4.08
C ILE A 106 3.83 2.02 -3.95
N LEU A 107 4.36 3.23 -3.77
CA LEU A 107 5.81 3.43 -3.67
C LEU A 107 6.38 3.06 -2.30
N ALA A 108 7.65 2.63 -2.29
CA ALA A 108 8.37 2.13 -1.12
C ALA A 108 8.86 3.24 -0.17
N PRO A 109 8.23 3.48 1.00
CA PRO A 109 8.71 4.45 1.97
C PRO A 109 9.99 3.98 2.66
N GLN A 110 10.24 2.66 2.74
CA GLN A 110 11.44 2.12 3.37
C GLN A 110 12.71 2.54 2.61
N VAL A 111 12.67 2.63 1.27
CA VAL A 111 13.79 3.16 0.47
C VAL A 111 14.14 4.60 0.87
N LEU A 112 13.14 5.46 1.12
CA LEU A 112 13.39 6.83 1.57
C LEU A 112 14.05 6.87 2.95
N ILE A 113 13.72 5.94 3.84
CA ILE A 113 14.33 5.83 5.17
C ILE A 113 15.76 5.30 5.05
N ASN A 114 15.95 4.19 4.33
CA ASN A 114 17.25 3.58 4.06
C ASN A 114 18.22 4.59 3.43
N CYS A 115 17.71 5.44 2.52
CA CYS A 115 18.51 6.41 1.78
C CYS A 115 18.58 7.82 2.37
N GLY A 116 17.93 8.06 3.51
CA GLY A 116 17.84 9.42 4.06
C GLY A 116 17.23 10.42 3.08
N GLY A 117 16.33 9.97 2.20
CA GLY A 117 15.65 10.71 1.14
C GLY A 117 14.60 11.69 1.69
N GLY A 118 14.94 12.44 2.73
CA GLY A 118 14.07 13.38 3.42
C GLY A 118 14.07 13.25 4.94
N GLY A 119 14.53 12.13 5.49
CA GLY A 119 14.59 11.92 6.95
C GLY A 119 14.84 10.47 7.34
N SER A 120 14.35 10.11 8.53
CA SER A 120 14.45 8.77 9.10
C SER A 120 13.20 8.46 9.96
N CYS A 121 13.22 7.39 10.75
CA CYS A 121 12.19 7.13 11.78
C CYS A 121 12.16 8.17 12.90
N ASN A 122 13.12 9.11 12.93
CA ASN A 122 13.13 10.22 13.89
C ASN A 122 12.52 11.51 13.32
N GLY A 123 11.79 11.40 12.22
CA GLY A 123 11.21 12.52 11.49
C GLY A 123 11.96 12.85 10.21
N GLY A 124 11.33 13.69 9.40
CA GLY A 124 11.78 14.00 8.07
C GLY A 124 10.89 15.02 7.40
N ASN A 125 11.02 15.13 6.08
CA ASN A 125 10.59 16.32 5.40
C ASN A 125 10.15 16.05 3.94
N VAL A 126 9.03 16.67 3.51
CA VAL A 126 8.44 16.49 2.17
C VAL A 126 9.39 16.92 1.05
N GLY A 127 10.14 18.01 1.26
CA GLY A 127 11.05 18.54 0.24
C GLY A 127 12.17 17.57 -0.13
N GLY A 128 12.76 16.93 0.88
CA GLY A 128 13.79 15.91 0.66
C GLY A 128 13.27 14.66 -0.06
N VAL A 129 11.99 14.29 0.14
CA VAL A 129 11.36 13.22 -0.66
C VAL A 129 11.33 13.60 -2.12
N PHE A 130 10.86 14.81 -2.44
CA PHE A 130 10.78 15.24 -3.84
C PHE A 130 12.16 15.39 -4.49
N GLU A 131 13.14 15.92 -3.77
CA GLU A 131 14.52 16.01 -4.25
C GLU A 131 15.14 14.63 -4.49
N TYR A 132 14.87 13.64 -3.61
CA TYR A 132 15.31 12.27 -3.80
C TYR A 132 14.66 11.65 -5.04
N MET A 133 13.33 11.72 -5.16
CA MET A 133 12.59 11.15 -6.28
C MET A 133 12.93 11.81 -7.63
N GLU A 134 13.24 13.10 -7.64
CA GLU A 134 13.72 13.77 -8.87
C GLU A 134 15.06 13.21 -9.34
N ARG A 135 15.99 12.94 -8.41
CA ARG A 135 17.37 12.54 -8.74
C ARG A 135 17.51 11.04 -8.98
N HIS A 136 16.80 10.23 -8.21
CA HIS A 136 16.98 8.78 -8.15
C HIS A 136 15.76 8.01 -8.63
N GLY A 137 14.58 8.62 -8.54
CA GLY A 137 13.31 7.91 -8.62
C GLY A 137 13.04 7.06 -7.38
N LEU A 138 11.89 6.41 -7.35
CA LEU A 138 11.49 5.53 -6.26
C LEU A 138 10.81 4.27 -6.82
N PRO A 139 11.15 3.06 -6.35
CA PRO A 139 10.49 1.85 -6.79
C PRO A 139 9.15 1.63 -6.07
N ASP A 140 8.44 0.62 -6.55
CA ASP A 140 7.26 0.08 -5.89
C ASP A 140 7.60 -0.57 -4.54
N GLU A 141 6.65 -0.60 -3.60
CA GLU A 141 6.73 -1.21 -2.26
C GLU A 141 7.29 -2.62 -2.33
N THR A 142 6.95 -3.36 -3.38
CA THR A 142 7.41 -4.74 -3.57
C THR A 142 8.93 -4.88 -3.76
N CYS A 143 9.68 -3.79 -3.90
CA CYS A 143 11.14 -3.78 -3.84
C CYS A 143 11.70 -3.74 -2.41
N GLN A 144 11.00 -3.06 -1.50
CA GLN A 144 11.40 -2.81 -0.11
C GLN A 144 10.14 -2.59 0.72
N ASN A 145 9.58 -3.68 1.26
CA ASN A 145 8.43 -3.62 2.15
C ASN A 145 8.75 -2.74 3.36
N TYR A 146 7.75 -2.06 3.91
CA TYR A 146 7.95 -1.23 5.08
C TYR A 146 8.31 -2.02 6.36
N GLU A 147 9.48 -1.73 6.92
CA GLU A 147 10.01 -2.40 8.11
C GLU A 147 9.93 -1.53 9.38
N ALA A 148 9.59 -0.25 9.23
CA ALA A 148 9.52 0.73 10.31
C ALA A 148 10.84 0.88 11.08
N THR A 149 11.95 0.97 10.37
CA THR A 149 13.28 0.96 10.98
C THR A 149 14.31 1.82 10.24
N ASN A 150 15.32 2.28 10.99
CA ASN A 150 16.50 2.97 10.44
C ASN A 150 17.64 2.01 10.08
N ASP A 151 17.53 0.73 10.43
CA ASP A 151 18.60 -0.26 10.22
C ASP A 151 18.52 -0.98 8.86
N GLY A 152 17.60 -0.56 7.99
CA GLY A 152 17.47 -1.13 6.65
C GLY A 152 18.63 -0.75 5.75
N ASN A 153 19.43 -1.75 5.34
CA ASN A 153 20.38 -1.82 4.22
C ASN A 153 21.18 -0.55 3.80
N ASP A 154 21.38 0.47 4.65
CA ASP A 154 22.21 1.69 4.47
C ASP A 154 22.31 2.20 3.01
N CYS A 155 21.22 2.71 2.40
CA CYS A 155 21.14 3.15 0.98
C CYS A 155 21.94 2.33 -0.05
N HIS A 156 22.19 1.05 0.22
CA HIS A 156 22.85 0.17 -0.71
C HIS A 156 21.84 -0.29 -1.75
N PRO A 157 22.28 -0.88 -2.87
CA PRO A 157 21.35 -1.35 -3.88
C PRO A 157 20.31 -2.35 -3.36
N LEU A 158 20.66 -3.18 -2.37
CA LEU A 158 19.71 -4.04 -1.64
C LEU A 158 18.66 -3.24 -0.88
N GLY A 159 19.05 -2.11 -0.28
CA GLY A 159 18.14 -1.19 0.41
C GLY A 159 17.27 -0.35 -0.52
N VAL A 160 17.40 -0.52 -1.84
CA VAL A 160 16.53 0.09 -2.86
C VAL A 160 15.58 -0.95 -3.44
N CYS A 161 16.08 -2.10 -3.88
CA CYS A 161 15.24 -3.19 -4.35
C CYS A 161 15.93 -4.55 -4.15
N GLU A 162 15.26 -5.46 -3.44
CA GLU A 162 15.77 -6.79 -3.18
C GLU A 162 14.70 -7.88 -3.29
N THR A 163 15.17 -9.12 -3.31
CA THR A 163 14.36 -10.31 -3.13
C THR A 163 15.14 -11.35 -2.37
N CYS A 164 14.52 -12.06 -1.43
CA CYS A 164 15.18 -13.11 -0.68
C CYS A 164 14.76 -14.51 -1.14
N SER A 165 15.71 -15.43 -1.09
CA SER A 165 15.52 -16.83 -1.50
C SER A 165 15.37 -17.75 -0.29
N PRO A 166 14.84 -18.98 -0.47
CA PRO A 166 14.59 -19.92 0.64
C PRO A 166 15.82 -20.24 1.50
N ASN A 167 17.04 -20.08 0.98
CA ASN A 167 18.26 -20.31 1.73
C ASN A 167 18.67 -19.15 2.67
N GLY A 168 17.84 -18.09 2.73
CA GLY A 168 18.08 -16.88 3.53
C GLY A 168 18.93 -15.81 2.82
N THR A 169 19.34 -16.03 1.58
CA THR A 169 20.13 -15.05 0.81
C THR A 169 19.21 -14.06 0.11
N CYS A 170 19.42 -12.77 0.36
CA CYS A 170 18.78 -11.67 -0.36
C CYS A 170 19.68 -11.15 -1.48
N THR A 171 19.10 -10.86 -2.64
CA THR A 171 19.81 -10.39 -3.82
C THR A 171 19.19 -9.11 -4.35
N GLN A 172 20.05 -8.26 -4.90
CA GLN A 172 19.62 -7.02 -5.52
C GLN A 172 18.81 -7.34 -6.79
N VAL A 173 17.69 -6.65 -6.93
CA VAL A 173 16.96 -6.54 -8.20
C VAL A 173 17.54 -5.35 -8.96
N THR A 174 17.83 -5.53 -10.25
CA THR A 174 18.54 -4.54 -11.08
C THR A 174 17.70 -3.97 -12.23
N ASN A 175 16.48 -4.47 -12.40
CA ASN A 175 15.56 -4.12 -13.48
C ASN A 175 14.24 -3.53 -12.94
N GLU A 176 14.29 -2.95 -11.75
CA GLU A 176 13.16 -2.28 -11.10
C GLU A 176 12.70 -1.05 -11.89
N LYS A 177 11.40 -0.78 -11.83
CA LYS A 177 10.79 0.41 -12.41
C LYS A 177 10.81 1.53 -11.40
N LEU A 178 11.27 2.71 -11.80
CA LEU A 178 11.38 3.87 -10.92
C LEU A 178 10.42 4.98 -11.34
N TRP A 179 9.72 5.52 -10.35
CA TRP A 179 8.87 6.69 -10.50
C TRP A 179 9.64 7.96 -10.16
N THR A 180 9.61 8.93 -11.07
CA THR A 180 10.28 10.23 -10.91
C THR A 180 9.27 11.38 -11.00
N LEU A 181 9.72 12.60 -10.72
CA LEU A 181 8.87 13.80 -10.69
C LEU A 181 9.08 14.68 -11.92
N ALA A 182 7.97 15.04 -12.59
CA ALA A 182 8.00 16.00 -13.68
C ALA A 182 8.06 17.45 -13.16
N SER A 183 7.25 17.74 -12.14
CA SER A 183 7.17 19.04 -11.48
C SER A 183 6.74 18.87 -10.03
N TYR A 184 7.17 19.79 -9.16
CA TYR A 184 6.81 19.80 -7.74
C TYR A 184 7.00 21.18 -7.13
N GLY A 185 6.27 21.46 -6.06
CA GLY A 185 6.36 22.72 -5.35
C GLY A 185 5.34 22.83 -4.23
N TYR A 186 5.17 24.04 -3.71
CA TYR A 186 4.16 24.38 -2.74
C TYR A 186 2.84 24.75 -3.42
N ALA A 187 1.72 24.40 -2.81
CA ALA A 187 0.39 24.74 -3.32
C ALA A 187 0.06 26.24 -3.15
N HIS A 188 0.67 26.91 -2.18
CA HIS A 188 0.35 28.29 -1.81
C HIS A 188 1.16 29.36 -2.57
N THR A 189 2.23 28.96 -3.27
CA THR A 189 3.09 29.86 -4.06
C THR A 189 2.45 30.19 -5.41
N GLY A 190 3.05 31.12 -6.15
CA GLY A 190 2.48 31.68 -7.37
C GLY A 190 1.64 32.95 -7.12
N PRO A 191 1.15 33.62 -8.18
CA PRO A 191 0.37 34.85 -8.06
C PRO A 191 -0.88 34.67 -7.20
N ASP A 192 -1.27 35.71 -6.46
CA ASP A 192 -2.54 35.74 -5.71
C ASP A 192 -3.71 36.14 -6.64
N LYS A 193 -3.73 35.57 -7.85
CA LYS A 193 -4.70 35.86 -8.90
C LYS A 193 -5.14 34.59 -9.62
N ASP A 194 -6.43 34.50 -9.90
CA ASP A 194 -6.99 33.45 -10.75
C ASP A 194 -7.05 33.85 -12.23
N ALA A 195 -7.59 32.98 -13.09
CA ALA A 195 -7.71 33.22 -14.53
C ALA A 195 -8.57 34.46 -14.88
N SER A 196 -9.48 34.88 -13.99
CA SER A 196 -10.31 36.08 -14.15
C SER A 196 -9.64 37.37 -13.62
N GLY A 197 -8.52 37.24 -12.90
CA GLY A 197 -7.87 38.33 -12.17
C GLY A 197 -8.46 38.59 -10.77
N ALA A 198 -9.34 37.72 -10.28
CA ALA A 198 -9.84 37.77 -8.91
C ALA A 198 -8.72 37.42 -7.93
N THR A 199 -8.71 38.08 -6.77
CA THR A 199 -7.72 37.77 -5.71
C THR A 199 -8.04 36.42 -5.09
N VAL A 200 -7.05 35.53 -4.99
CA VAL A 200 -7.21 34.20 -4.39
C VAL A 200 -6.47 34.09 -3.07
N GLY A 201 -7.09 33.42 -2.10
CA GLY A 201 -6.46 33.06 -0.83
C GLY A 201 -5.81 31.68 -0.90
N ASN A 202 -5.22 31.29 0.22
CA ASN A 202 -4.52 30.02 0.35
C ASN A 202 -5.48 28.81 0.18
N SER A 203 -6.65 28.86 0.81
CA SER A 203 -7.68 27.81 0.68
C SER A 203 -8.09 27.56 -0.76
N GLU A 204 -8.30 28.63 -1.54
CA GLU A 204 -8.69 28.53 -2.95
C GLU A 204 -7.56 27.93 -3.80
N LYS A 205 -6.30 28.31 -3.55
CA LYS A 205 -5.14 27.71 -4.23
C LYS A 205 -5.02 26.21 -3.96
N LEU A 206 -5.22 25.78 -2.71
CA LEU A 206 -5.20 24.37 -2.31
C LEU A 206 -6.36 23.60 -2.97
N LYS A 207 -7.59 24.13 -2.91
CA LYS A 207 -8.77 23.51 -3.56
C LYS A 207 -8.56 23.35 -5.07
N ALA A 208 -8.06 24.39 -5.73
CA ALA A 208 -7.74 24.35 -7.17
C ALA A 208 -6.74 23.24 -7.50
N GLU A 209 -5.64 23.16 -6.75
CA GLU A 209 -4.63 22.13 -6.95
C GLU A 209 -5.17 20.72 -6.67
N ILE A 210 -5.96 20.54 -5.60
CA ILE A 210 -6.59 19.27 -5.27
C ILE A 210 -7.55 18.84 -6.38
N MET A 211 -8.44 19.73 -6.85
CA MET A 211 -9.43 19.39 -7.88
C MET A 211 -8.80 18.99 -9.21
N GLN A 212 -7.79 19.74 -9.63
CA GLN A 212 -7.22 19.59 -10.96
C GLN A 212 -6.20 18.46 -11.02
N ASN A 213 -5.35 18.36 -10.00
CA ASN A 213 -4.15 17.52 -10.05
C ASN A 213 -4.10 16.42 -8.99
N GLY A 214 -4.96 16.46 -7.97
CA GLY A 214 -5.05 15.44 -6.93
C GLY A 214 -4.51 15.86 -5.55
N PRO A 215 -4.50 14.95 -4.57
CA PRO A 215 -4.21 15.25 -3.16
C PRO A 215 -2.87 15.96 -2.88
N LEU A 216 -2.76 16.58 -1.70
CA LEU A 216 -1.60 17.37 -1.27
C LEU A 216 -0.94 16.78 -0.03
N ALA A 217 0.39 16.81 0.04
CA ALA A 217 1.13 16.50 1.27
C ALA A 217 1.22 17.74 2.15
N CYS A 218 0.67 17.71 3.36
CA CYS A 218 0.54 18.88 4.22
C CYS A 218 1.05 18.64 5.64
N GLY A 219 1.72 19.65 6.19
CA GLY A 219 2.16 19.66 7.58
C GLY A 219 1.06 20.04 8.54
N ILE A 220 0.99 19.35 9.68
CA ILE A 220 0.04 19.61 10.77
C ILE A 220 0.74 19.50 12.13
N HIS A 221 0.26 20.26 13.11
CA HIS A 221 0.64 20.11 14.52
C HIS A 221 -0.23 19.02 15.16
N ALA A 222 0.18 17.75 15.09
CA ALA A 222 -0.45 16.66 15.81
C ALA A 222 -0.37 16.84 17.33
N THR A 223 -1.46 16.49 17.99
CA THR A 223 -1.71 16.62 19.44
C THR A 223 -2.30 15.31 19.95
N ASP A 224 -2.27 15.12 21.28
CA ASP A 224 -2.91 13.96 21.93
C ASP A 224 -4.41 13.88 21.57
N GLU A 225 -5.10 15.02 21.39
CA GLU A 225 -6.51 15.05 20.94
C GLU A 225 -6.70 14.58 19.50
N LEU A 226 -5.79 14.92 18.57
CA LEU A 226 -5.85 14.44 17.19
C LEU A 226 -5.52 12.93 17.13
N GLU A 227 -4.55 12.48 17.90
CA GLU A 227 -4.21 11.04 18.03
C GLU A 227 -5.40 10.23 18.54
N ALA A 228 -6.21 10.81 19.43
CA ALA A 228 -7.41 10.17 19.94
C ALA A 228 -8.62 10.20 18.99
N TYR A 229 -8.59 10.99 17.91
CA TYR A 229 -9.73 11.16 17.00
C TYR A 229 -10.24 9.82 16.44
N GLY A 230 -11.52 9.53 16.69
CA GLY A 230 -12.17 8.29 16.23
C GLY A 230 -11.67 7.00 16.90
N THR A 231 -10.78 7.09 17.90
CA THR A 231 -10.31 5.95 18.69
C THR A 231 -11.10 5.81 19.99
N THR A 232 -10.99 4.67 20.68
CA THR A 232 -11.53 4.51 22.05
C THR A 232 -10.57 4.94 23.15
N THR A 233 -9.46 5.61 22.82
CA THR A 233 -8.53 6.13 23.82
C THR A 233 -9.27 7.11 24.73
N PRO A 234 -9.15 7.01 26.07
CA PRO A 234 -9.84 7.91 26.98
C PRO A 234 -9.21 9.31 26.92
N VAL A 235 -9.66 10.13 25.98
CA VAL A 235 -9.49 11.58 26.01
C VAL A 235 -10.86 12.18 26.27
N SER A 236 -10.92 13.11 27.21
CA SER A 236 -12.19 13.60 27.78
C SER A 236 -13.20 14.20 26.77
N SER A 237 -12.83 14.40 25.51
CA SER A 237 -13.76 14.81 24.44
C SER A 237 -13.09 14.76 23.06
N TYR A 238 -13.43 13.77 22.21
CA TYR A 238 -13.89 14.03 20.82
C TYR A 238 -14.33 12.73 20.09
N PRO A 239 -15.62 12.35 20.13
CA PRO A 239 -16.13 11.20 19.39
C PRO A 239 -16.46 11.57 17.94
N GLY A 240 -15.45 11.65 17.06
CA GLY A 240 -15.62 11.80 15.60
C GLY A 240 -16.30 13.10 15.11
N GLY A 241 -16.44 13.27 13.80
CA GLY A 241 -17.03 14.48 13.18
C GLY A 241 -15.99 15.48 12.67
N ILE A 242 -16.34 16.77 12.57
CA ILE A 242 -15.41 17.79 12.02
C ILE A 242 -14.47 18.28 13.12
N PHE A 243 -13.26 17.76 13.14
CA PHE A 243 -12.23 18.09 14.12
C PHE A 243 -11.90 19.58 14.13
N GLU A 244 -11.82 20.17 15.33
CA GLU A 244 -11.40 21.55 15.56
C GLU A 244 -10.56 21.69 16.83
N GLN A 245 -9.29 22.06 16.66
CA GLN A 245 -8.41 22.43 17.78
C GLN A 245 -7.52 23.61 17.39
N ARG A 246 -7.62 24.69 18.17
CA ARG A 246 -6.82 25.89 17.98
C ARG A 246 -5.65 25.90 18.94
N VAL A 247 -4.46 26.02 18.39
CA VAL A 247 -3.20 26.15 19.15
C VAL A 247 -2.60 27.53 18.89
N LEU A 248 -2.01 28.15 19.92
CA LEU A 248 -1.46 29.50 19.85
C LEU A 248 -0.32 29.60 18.81
N PHE A 249 0.52 28.56 18.75
CA PHE A 249 1.60 28.40 17.78
C PHE A 249 1.53 27.01 17.17
N ALA A 250 0.90 26.89 16.00
CA ALA A 250 0.90 25.67 15.22
C ALA A 250 2.30 25.47 14.59
N MET A 251 3.09 24.55 15.15
CA MET A 251 4.36 24.11 14.57
C MET A 251 4.15 22.70 14.02
N PRO A 252 4.24 22.50 12.70
CA PRO A 252 4.06 21.18 12.13
C PRO A 252 5.06 20.18 12.73
N ASN A 253 4.55 19.08 13.26
CA ASN A 253 5.32 17.95 13.80
C ASN A 253 4.92 16.63 13.13
N HIS A 254 3.93 16.68 12.23
CA HIS A 254 3.37 15.53 11.52
C HIS A 254 3.01 15.92 10.08
N ILE A 255 3.03 14.96 9.15
CA ILE A 255 2.66 15.16 7.73
C ILE A 255 1.53 14.20 7.38
N LEU A 256 0.53 14.69 6.66
CA LEU A 256 -0.62 13.92 6.18
C LEU A 256 -0.98 14.31 4.74
N SER A 257 -2.00 13.68 4.15
CA SER A 257 -2.50 14.03 2.83
C SER A 257 -3.88 14.72 2.92
N ILE A 258 -4.06 15.89 2.31
CA ILE A 258 -5.39 16.49 2.10
C ILE A 258 -5.92 15.98 0.76
N VAL A 259 -7.04 15.27 0.79
CA VAL A 259 -7.58 14.51 -0.34
C VAL A 259 -8.86 15.11 -0.93
N GLY A 260 -9.40 16.15 -0.32
CA GLY A 260 -10.67 16.74 -0.70
C GLY A 260 -11.20 17.71 0.33
N TRP A 261 -12.42 18.18 0.11
CA TRP A 261 -13.15 19.03 1.04
C TRP A 261 -14.64 18.78 0.99
N GLY A 262 -15.34 19.26 2.02
CA GLY A 262 -16.78 19.41 1.97
C GLY A 262 -17.27 20.59 2.79
N THR A 263 -18.57 20.83 2.69
CA THR A 263 -19.28 21.86 3.42
C THR A 263 -20.28 21.23 4.38
N ASP A 264 -20.22 21.63 5.64
CA ASP A 264 -21.22 21.31 6.64
C ASP A 264 -22.06 22.54 6.98
N LYS A 265 -23.37 22.33 7.18
CA LYS A 265 -24.33 23.43 7.42
C LYS A 265 -24.07 24.17 8.73
N GLU A 266 -23.55 23.48 9.74
CA GLU A 266 -23.37 24.03 11.08
C GLU A 266 -21.91 24.48 11.30
N ASN A 267 -20.95 23.72 10.77
CA ASN A 267 -19.53 23.90 11.06
C ASN A 267 -18.76 24.65 9.95
N GLY A 268 -19.38 24.83 8.78
CA GLY A 268 -18.78 25.43 7.60
C GLY A 268 -17.92 24.43 6.83
N GLU A 269 -16.91 24.94 6.13
CA GLU A 269 -16.05 24.12 5.28
C GLU A 269 -15.04 23.29 6.09
N TYR A 270 -14.76 22.07 5.63
CA TYR A 270 -13.76 21.18 6.21
C TYR A 270 -12.90 20.50 5.14
N TRP A 271 -11.62 20.30 5.45
CA TRP A 271 -10.74 19.42 4.68
C TRP A 271 -11.01 17.96 5.02
N ILE A 272 -10.89 17.09 4.02
CA ILE A 272 -10.83 15.65 4.20
C ILE A 272 -9.34 15.28 4.21
N ILE A 273 -8.87 14.72 5.33
CA ILE A 273 -7.48 14.35 5.53
C ILE A 273 -7.30 12.85 5.65
N ARG A 274 -6.25 12.31 5.03
CA ARG A 274 -5.79 10.92 5.15
C ARG A 274 -4.53 10.89 6.01
N ASN A 275 -4.55 10.07 7.03
CA ASN A 275 -3.42 9.88 7.94
C ASN A 275 -2.72 8.53 7.68
N SER A 276 -1.58 8.32 8.34
CA SER A 276 -0.74 7.12 8.23
C SER A 276 -0.67 6.33 9.54
N TRP A 277 -1.77 6.33 10.31
CA TRP A 277 -1.90 5.63 11.59
C TRP A 277 -2.83 4.41 11.53
N GLY A 278 -3.07 3.90 10.33
CA GLY A 278 -3.92 2.73 10.09
C GLY A 278 -5.42 3.02 10.03
N THR A 279 -6.19 2.05 9.53
CA THR A 279 -7.64 2.21 9.30
C THR A 279 -8.46 2.32 10.58
N TYR A 280 -7.95 1.85 11.71
CA TYR A 280 -8.62 1.97 13.00
C TYR A 280 -8.60 3.40 13.57
N TRP A 281 -7.76 4.29 13.02
CA TRP A 281 -7.76 5.70 13.42
C TRP A 281 -8.80 6.48 12.61
N GLY A 282 -9.57 7.34 13.27
CA GLY A 282 -10.57 8.18 12.64
C GLY A 282 -11.67 7.41 11.90
N GLU A 283 -12.00 7.88 10.70
CA GLU A 283 -12.96 7.29 9.76
C GLU A 283 -12.21 6.45 8.72
N GLU A 284 -11.82 5.21 9.06
CA GLU A 284 -11.07 4.29 8.17
C GLU A 284 -9.69 4.84 7.74
N GLY A 285 -9.01 5.54 8.66
CA GLY A 285 -7.71 6.21 8.42
C GLY A 285 -7.84 7.68 8.00
N TYR A 286 -9.06 8.22 7.98
CA TYR A 286 -9.35 9.59 7.55
C TYR A 286 -9.97 10.44 8.66
N ALA A 287 -9.94 11.75 8.50
CA ALA A 287 -10.68 12.67 9.36
C ALA A 287 -11.20 13.86 8.55
N LYS A 288 -12.19 14.55 9.13
CA LYS A 288 -12.63 15.86 8.65
C LYS A 288 -12.05 16.91 9.60
N ILE A 289 -11.44 17.95 9.06
CA ILE A 289 -10.84 19.03 9.86
C ILE A 289 -11.30 20.39 9.35
N ARG A 290 -11.83 21.23 10.25
CA ARG A 290 -12.41 22.53 9.88
C ARG A 290 -11.41 23.44 9.17
N MET A 291 -11.84 24.09 8.08
CA MET A 291 -11.05 25.08 7.32
C MET A 291 -11.21 26.49 7.90
N ASP A 292 -10.34 26.88 8.82
CA ASP A 292 -10.35 28.25 9.37
C ASP A 292 -8.95 28.90 9.45
N GLY A 293 -7.93 28.24 8.87
CA GLY A 293 -6.53 28.67 8.86
C GLY A 293 -5.83 28.65 10.23
N LYS A 294 -6.51 28.20 11.29
CA LYS A 294 -6.04 28.16 12.69
C LYS A 294 -6.10 26.76 13.30
N ASN A 295 -6.77 25.82 12.63
CA ASN A 295 -6.91 24.44 13.06
C ASN A 295 -5.62 23.64 12.80
N LEU A 296 -4.78 23.54 13.83
CA LEU A 296 -3.47 22.86 13.83
C LEU A 296 -2.48 23.26 12.71
N GLY A 297 -2.78 24.33 11.95
CA GLY A 297 -1.95 24.79 10.82
C GLY A 297 -1.96 23.88 9.60
N VAL A 298 -2.93 22.95 9.50
CA VAL A 298 -2.98 21.87 8.50
C VAL A 298 -2.84 22.33 7.05
N ASP A 299 -3.34 23.51 6.72
CA ASP A 299 -3.39 24.05 5.36
C ASP A 299 -2.31 25.09 5.06
N ARG A 300 -1.35 25.32 5.98
CA ARG A 300 -0.33 26.37 5.84
C ARG A 300 0.86 25.97 4.97
N THR A 301 1.28 24.71 5.06
CA THR A 301 2.46 24.20 4.37
C THR A 301 2.09 22.91 3.65
N CYS A 302 1.55 23.07 2.45
CA CYS A 302 1.15 22.00 1.56
C CYS A 302 2.00 21.99 0.30
N SER A 303 2.44 20.80 -0.08
CA SER A 303 3.28 20.55 -1.25
C SER A 303 2.61 19.55 -2.18
N TRP A 304 2.97 19.65 -3.46
CA TRP A 304 2.47 18.79 -4.51
C TRP A 304 3.59 18.35 -5.43
N ALA A 305 3.39 17.22 -6.11
CA ALA A 305 4.23 16.77 -7.21
C ALA A 305 3.39 16.10 -8.30
N THR A 306 3.89 16.09 -9.54
CA THR A 306 3.26 15.39 -10.67
C THR A 306 4.18 14.29 -11.19
N PRO A 307 3.66 13.09 -11.48
CA PRO A 307 4.49 11.98 -11.97
C PRO A 307 5.08 12.29 -13.34
N ALA A 308 6.35 11.91 -13.55
CA ALA A 308 6.94 11.80 -14.87
C ALA A 308 6.75 10.39 -15.45
N PRO A 309 7.02 10.16 -16.74
CA PRO A 309 7.13 8.81 -17.28
C PRO A 309 8.15 7.97 -16.49
N MET A 310 7.84 6.70 -16.26
CA MET A 310 8.74 5.76 -15.57
C MET A 310 10.07 5.64 -16.32
N THR A 311 11.16 5.54 -15.57
CA THR A 311 12.50 5.24 -16.09
C THR A 311 12.98 3.90 -15.56
N THR A 312 13.78 3.18 -16.35
CA THR A 312 14.54 2.01 -15.86
C THR A 312 15.81 2.48 -15.16
N PHE A 313 16.18 1.85 -14.04
CA PHE A 313 17.40 2.17 -13.30
C PHE A 313 18.64 2.10 -14.22
N ASN A 314 19.51 3.12 -14.14
CA ASN A 314 20.84 3.10 -14.73
C ASN A 314 21.86 3.11 -13.59
N SER A 315 22.62 2.01 -13.46
CA SER A 315 23.62 1.82 -12.41
C SER A 315 24.72 2.89 -12.37
N ASP A 316 24.92 3.62 -13.46
CA ASP A 316 25.94 4.67 -13.56
C ASP A 316 25.57 5.95 -12.78
N ALA A 317 24.29 6.14 -12.41
CA ALA A 317 23.81 7.36 -11.73
C ALA A 317 24.07 7.38 -10.20
N VAL A 318 24.55 6.28 -9.61
CA VAL A 318 24.82 6.17 -8.16
C VAL A 318 26.30 6.47 -7.82
N ALA A 319 27.15 6.72 -8.84
CA ALA A 319 28.60 6.90 -8.64
C ALA A 319 29.01 8.21 -7.94
N ASP A 320 28.12 9.21 -7.83
CA ASP A 320 28.47 10.55 -7.33
C ASP A 320 28.24 10.79 -5.83
N PHE A 321 27.91 9.75 -5.05
CA PHE A 321 27.84 9.85 -3.58
C PHE A 321 28.51 8.66 -2.89
N VAL A 322 29.84 8.63 -2.94
CA VAL A 322 30.66 7.68 -2.17
C VAL A 322 30.71 8.13 -0.71
N ILE A 323 29.88 7.51 0.15
CA ILE A 323 30.22 7.34 1.57
C ILE A 323 31.24 6.18 1.62
N PRO A 324 32.39 6.31 2.29
CA PRO A 324 33.46 5.32 2.22
C PRO A 324 33.00 3.98 2.81
N THR A 325 32.72 3.02 1.93
CA THR A 325 32.36 1.65 2.26
C THR A 325 33.62 0.88 2.67
N ASN A 326 33.76 0.56 3.96
CA ASN A 326 34.61 -0.54 4.40
C ASN A 326 33.78 -1.83 4.41
N GLY A 327 33.87 -2.58 3.31
CA GLY A 327 33.69 -4.03 3.28
C GLY A 327 32.29 -4.57 3.55
N LEU A 328 31.62 -5.01 2.47
CA LEU A 328 30.98 -6.33 2.30
C LEU A 328 30.10 -6.28 1.04
N TYR A 329 30.74 -6.20 -0.14
CA TYR A 329 30.09 -6.57 -1.39
C TYR A 329 30.58 -7.96 -1.78
N THR A 330 29.70 -8.95 -1.65
CA THR A 330 29.83 -10.18 -2.41
C THR A 330 28.73 -10.16 -3.46
N THR A 331 29.03 -9.64 -4.65
CA THR A 331 28.36 -10.18 -5.84
C THR A 331 28.75 -11.65 -5.87
N ASP A 332 27.84 -12.55 -5.53
CA ASP A 332 28.11 -13.99 -5.63
C ASP A 332 27.84 -14.42 -7.08
N PRO A 333 28.87 -14.64 -7.91
CA PRO A 333 28.70 -15.11 -9.28
C PRO A 333 28.15 -16.54 -9.37
N SER A 334 27.93 -17.23 -8.23
CA SER A 334 27.29 -18.54 -8.19
C SER A 334 25.76 -18.48 -8.20
N VAL A 335 25.15 -17.31 -7.95
CA VAL A 335 23.70 -17.12 -8.07
C VAL A 335 23.35 -16.94 -9.55
N THR A 336 22.99 -18.05 -10.19
CA THR A 336 22.51 -18.05 -11.58
C THR A 336 21.05 -17.56 -11.58
N PRO A 337 20.61 -16.70 -12.51
CA PRO A 337 19.19 -16.42 -12.68
C PRO A 337 18.39 -17.73 -12.79
N GLY A 338 17.43 -17.95 -11.89
CA GLY A 338 16.70 -19.23 -11.76
C GLY A 338 17.28 -20.19 -10.70
N SER A 339 18.11 -19.73 -9.77
CA SER A 339 18.59 -20.53 -8.64
C SER A 339 17.67 -20.49 -7.40
N PHE A 340 16.38 -20.16 -7.54
CA PHE A 340 15.42 -20.16 -6.41
C PHE A 340 14.84 -21.56 -6.14
N PHE A 341 15.63 -22.60 -6.44
CA PHE A 341 15.24 -23.98 -6.16
C PHE A 341 15.30 -24.27 -4.68
N ASN A 342 14.18 -24.04 -4.00
CA ASN A 342 13.45 -25.04 -3.21
C ASN A 342 12.37 -24.28 -2.43
N TYR A 343 11.26 -23.92 -3.10
CA TYR A 343 10.03 -23.60 -2.38
C TYR A 343 9.58 -24.90 -1.72
N SER A 344 10.09 -25.20 -0.52
CA SER A 344 9.79 -26.43 0.21
C SER A 344 8.37 -26.45 0.77
N MET A 345 7.44 -25.74 0.14
CA MET A 345 6.04 -25.83 0.48
C MET A 345 5.46 -27.08 -0.16
N ARG A 346 4.88 -27.95 0.67
CA ARG A 346 4.12 -29.10 0.21
C ARG A 346 2.64 -28.71 0.18
N ILE A 347 2.11 -28.30 -0.97
CA ILE A 347 0.67 -28.31 -1.21
C ILE A 347 0.29 -29.75 -1.59
N ARG A 348 0.04 -30.61 -0.59
CA ARG A 348 -0.11 -32.05 -0.84
C ARG A 348 -1.52 -32.46 -1.26
N GLY A 349 -1.65 -32.89 -2.52
CA GLY A 349 -2.75 -33.70 -3.05
C GLY A 349 -2.70 -35.19 -2.65
N GLY A 350 -2.77 -35.50 -1.35
CA GLY A 350 -2.72 -36.87 -0.82
C GLY A 350 -4.09 -37.56 -0.70
N LYS A 351 -4.15 -38.85 -1.11
CA LYS A 351 -5.35 -39.71 -1.21
C LYS A 351 -6.08 -40.09 0.10
N ASN A 352 -5.82 -39.41 1.22
CA ASN A 352 -6.52 -39.60 2.49
C ASN A 352 -7.02 -38.25 3.01
N VAL A 353 -7.93 -37.63 2.25
CA VAL A 353 -8.63 -36.41 2.67
C VAL A 353 -9.73 -36.79 3.64
N HIS A 354 -9.48 -36.72 4.95
CA HIS A 354 -10.56 -36.72 5.92
C HIS A 354 -10.55 -35.48 6.81
N ARG A 355 -11.58 -34.65 6.53
CA ARG A 355 -12.26 -33.65 7.35
C ARG A 355 -11.44 -32.44 7.79
N TYR A 356 -11.23 -31.48 6.89
CA TYR A 356 -11.13 -30.08 7.29
C TYR A 356 -12.02 -29.20 6.38
N ALA A 357 -12.79 -28.35 7.06
CA ALA A 357 -13.85 -27.40 6.67
C ALA A 357 -14.92 -27.82 5.65
N GLU A 358 -16.19 -27.87 6.09
CA GLU A 358 -17.36 -28.00 5.21
C GLU A 358 -17.35 -26.91 4.14
N VAL A 359 -17.41 -27.30 2.85
CA VAL A 359 -17.71 -26.39 1.75
C VAL A 359 -19.01 -25.65 2.11
N ARG A 360 -18.96 -24.33 2.13
CA ARG A 360 -20.12 -23.50 2.46
C ARG A 360 -20.63 -22.86 1.18
N VAL A 361 -21.58 -23.52 0.54
CA VAL A 361 -22.25 -23.04 -0.67
C VAL A 361 -23.73 -22.88 -0.34
N THR A 362 -24.22 -21.66 -0.42
CA THR A 362 -25.64 -21.34 -0.20
C THR A 362 -26.34 -20.87 -1.47
N SER A 363 -25.56 -20.47 -2.47
CA SER A 363 -26.01 -20.09 -3.81
C SER A 363 -25.79 -21.21 -4.84
N PRO A 364 -26.54 -21.24 -5.96
CA PRO A 364 -26.17 -22.06 -7.11
C PRO A 364 -24.76 -21.69 -7.61
N LEU A 365 -23.94 -22.70 -7.92
CA LEU A 365 -22.61 -22.46 -8.49
C LEU A 365 -22.74 -21.80 -9.88
N PRO A 366 -21.82 -20.88 -10.24
CA PRO A 366 -21.79 -20.29 -11.57
C PRO A 366 -21.66 -21.36 -12.68
N ARG A 367 -22.23 -21.06 -13.84
CA ARG A 367 -22.13 -21.91 -15.03
C ARG A 367 -21.26 -21.25 -16.08
N THR A 368 -20.57 -22.05 -16.88
CA THR A 368 -19.62 -21.54 -17.88
C THR A 368 -20.32 -20.69 -18.94
N GLU A 369 -21.57 -20.98 -19.28
CA GLU A 369 -22.36 -20.18 -20.23
C GLU A 369 -22.73 -18.78 -19.73
N ASP A 370 -22.67 -18.53 -18.42
CA ASP A 370 -22.95 -17.22 -17.81
C ASP A 370 -21.70 -16.33 -17.78
N ALA A 371 -20.52 -16.91 -18.00
CA ALA A 371 -19.24 -16.22 -17.96
C ALA A 371 -18.92 -15.53 -19.30
N PRO A 372 -18.28 -14.35 -19.30
CA PRO A 372 -17.84 -13.70 -20.55
C PRO A 372 -16.77 -14.53 -21.26
N VAL A 373 -16.61 -14.34 -22.57
CA VAL A 373 -15.60 -15.05 -23.39
C VAL A 373 -14.17 -14.79 -22.90
N SER A 374 -13.91 -13.59 -22.39
CA SER A 374 -12.69 -13.22 -21.70
C SER A 374 -13.01 -12.37 -20.47
N PHE A 375 -12.15 -12.45 -19.47
CA PHE A 375 -12.24 -11.67 -18.25
C PHE A 375 -10.83 -11.31 -17.79
N ASP A 376 -10.62 -10.07 -17.37
CA ASP A 376 -9.38 -9.64 -16.71
C ASP A 376 -9.74 -8.63 -15.62
N ILE A 377 -9.47 -8.98 -14.37
CA ILE A 377 -9.80 -8.12 -13.21
C ILE A 377 -9.15 -6.72 -13.30
N ARG A 378 -8.05 -6.61 -14.07
CA ARG A 378 -7.28 -5.38 -14.27
C ARG A 378 -7.96 -4.41 -15.23
N ALA A 379 -8.94 -4.88 -15.99
CA ALA A 379 -9.66 -4.12 -17.02
C ALA A 379 -11.06 -4.69 -17.28
N VAL A 380 -11.96 -4.53 -16.31
CA VAL A 380 -13.33 -5.07 -16.36
C VAL A 380 -14.27 -4.09 -17.06
N GLY A 381 -15.13 -4.63 -17.93
CA GLY A 381 -16.18 -3.89 -18.64
C GLY A 381 -15.66 -2.98 -19.77
N ALA A 382 -16.57 -2.24 -20.40
CA ALA A 382 -16.24 -1.37 -21.53
C ALA A 382 -15.30 -0.22 -21.15
N ASP A 383 -15.42 0.27 -19.91
CA ASP A 383 -14.61 1.37 -19.38
C ASP A 383 -13.23 0.91 -18.88
N LYS A 384 -12.92 -0.40 -18.96
CA LYS A 384 -11.65 -1.01 -18.54
C LYS A 384 -11.26 -0.66 -17.09
N VAL A 385 -12.22 -0.79 -16.18
CA VAL A 385 -12.01 -0.45 -14.76
C VAL A 385 -11.10 -1.50 -14.13
N ASN A 386 -10.05 -1.04 -13.43
CA ASN A 386 -9.18 -1.89 -12.65
C ASN A 386 -9.80 -2.18 -11.27
N TYR A 387 -10.02 -3.45 -10.95
CA TYR A 387 -10.45 -3.92 -9.62
C TYR A 387 -9.35 -4.71 -8.88
N ALA A 388 -8.17 -4.83 -9.48
CA ALA A 388 -7.04 -5.52 -8.88
C ALA A 388 -6.45 -4.68 -7.74
N SER A 389 -6.34 -5.27 -6.55
CA SER A 389 -5.56 -4.72 -5.44
C SER A 389 -4.07 -4.65 -5.79
N PRO A 390 -3.28 -3.79 -5.10
CA PRO A 390 -1.84 -3.70 -5.31
C PRO A 390 -1.11 -5.05 -5.23
N ASP A 391 -0.02 -5.15 -5.99
CA ASP A 391 0.87 -6.30 -5.98
C ASP A 391 1.66 -6.40 -4.66
N ARG A 392 2.16 -7.61 -4.36
CA ARG A 392 2.83 -7.92 -3.09
C ARG A 392 4.12 -8.70 -3.32
N ASN A 393 5.03 -8.61 -2.35
CA ASN A 393 6.24 -9.43 -2.32
C ASN A 393 6.35 -10.18 -0.99
N GLN A 394 6.26 -11.51 -1.04
CA GLN A 394 6.36 -12.38 0.13
C GLN A 394 7.81 -12.60 0.57
N HIS A 395 8.78 -12.31 -0.30
CA HIS A 395 10.20 -12.64 -0.12
C HIS A 395 11.02 -11.56 0.59
N ILE A 396 10.40 -10.47 1.02
CA ILE A 396 11.11 -9.38 1.70
C ILE A 396 10.31 -8.94 2.94
N PRO A 397 10.99 -8.52 4.02
CA PRO A 397 12.45 -8.27 4.13
C PRO A 397 13.31 -9.54 4.27
N GLN A 398 12.67 -10.70 4.38
CA GLN A 398 13.34 -12.00 4.39
C GLN A 398 12.45 -13.02 3.67
N TYR A 399 13.01 -14.19 3.37
CA TYR A 399 12.20 -15.24 2.74
C TYR A 399 11.12 -15.75 3.68
N CYS A 400 9.91 -15.88 3.15
CA CYS A 400 8.77 -16.52 3.80
C CYS A 400 7.88 -17.19 2.74
N GLY A 401 7.65 -18.49 2.90
CA GLY A 401 6.76 -19.30 2.06
C GLY A 401 5.28 -19.06 2.38
N SER A 402 4.83 -17.82 2.29
CA SER A 402 3.47 -17.38 2.67
C SER A 402 2.54 -17.16 1.48
N CYS A 403 2.88 -17.65 0.28
CA CYS A 403 2.07 -17.42 -0.93
C CYS A 403 0.61 -17.88 -0.78
N TRP A 404 0.35 -18.91 0.04
CA TRP A 404 -0.99 -19.39 0.36
C TRP A 404 -1.87 -18.28 0.98
N ALA A 405 -1.28 -17.45 1.84
CA ALA A 405 -1.93 -16.28 2.43
C ALA A 405 -2.04 -15.17 1.41
N HIS A 406 -0.96 -14.85 0.68
CA HIS A 406 -0.97 -13.76 -0.31
C HIS A 406 -1.96 -13.99 -1.46
N ALA A 407 -2.03 -15.20 -2.01
CA ALA A 407 -2.91 -15.56 -3.11
C ALA A 407 -4.38 -15.47 -2.71
N THR A 408 -4.74 -16.00 -1.55
CA THR A 408 -6.11 -16.01 -1.03
C THR A 408 -6.57 -14.61 -0.61
N THR A 409 -5.73 -13.83 0.10
CA THR A 409 -6.08 -12.45 0.43
C THR A 409 -6.16 -11.57 -0.81
N SER A 410 -5.27 -11.74 -1.79
CA SER A 410 -5.31 -10.99 -3.05
C SER A 410 -6.60 -11.27 -3.83
N ALA A 411 -6.95 -12.55 -4.00
CA ALA A 411 -8.18 -12.93 -4.67
C ALA A 411 -9.42 -12.35 -3.96
N LEU A 412 -9.45 -12.40 -2.63
CA LEU A 412 -10.55 -11.87 -1.85
C LEU A 412 -10.62 -10.33 -1.85
N ASN A 413 -9.48 -9.64 -1.80
CA ASN A 413 -9.41 -8.17 -1.93
C ASN A 413 -10.04 -7.73 -3.25
N ASP A 414 -9.64 -8.36 -4.36
CA ASP A 414 -10.17 -8.07 -5.69
C ASP A 414 -11.68 -8.34 -5.77
N ARG A 415 -12.17 -9.40 -5.12
CA ARG A 415 -13.61 -9.68 -5.01
C ARG A 415 -14.36 -8.62 -4.20
N PHE A 416 -13.80 -8.12 -3.11
CA PHE A 416 -14.38 -6.98 -2.39
C PHE A 416 -14.44 -5.74 -3.28
N GLN A 417 -13.38 -5.44 -4.03
CA GLN A 417 -13.34 -4.30 -4.95
C GLN A 417 -14.37 -4.43 -6.06
N LEU A 418 -14.48 -5.61 -6.69
CA LEU A 418 -15.47 -5.90 -7.72
C LEU A 418 -16.90 -5.77 -7.19
N ALA A 419 -17.20 -6.42 -6.06
CA ALA A 419 -18.53 -6.43 -5.46
C ALA A 419 -18.98 -5.05 -4.96
N ARG A 420 -18.03 -4.21 -4.52
CA ARG A 420 -18.28 -2.84 -4.07
C ARG A 420 -18.09 -1.79 -5.16
N LYS A 421 -17.83 -2.21 -6.40
CA LYS A 421 -17.59 -1.32 -7.56
C LYS A 421 -16.53 -0.25 -7.29
N ASN A 422 -15.41 -0.64 -6.67
CA ASN A 422 -14.32 0.26 -6.27
C ASN A 422 -14.74 1.37 -5.30
N ALA A 423 -15.87 1.23 -4.59
CA ALA A 423 -16.26 2.19 -3.57
C ALA A 423 -15.25 2.22 -2.40
N PHE A 424 -14.99 3.41 -1.89
CA PHE A 424 -14.23 3.62 -0.67
C PHE A 424 -14.95 3.02 0.57
N PRO A 425 -14.23 2.51 1.58
CA PRO A 425 -12.78 2.22 1.58
C PRO A 425 -12.46 0.97 0.76
N HIS A 426 -11.29 0.96 0.10
CA HIS A 426 -10.74 -0.27 -0.47
C HIS A 426 -10.38 -1.26 0.64
N VAL A 427 -10.58 -2.56 0.39
CA VAL A 427 -10.23 -3.63 1.33
C VAL A 427 -8.89 -4.23 0.91
N PHE A 428 -7.91 -4.16 1.81
CA PHE A 428 -6.60 -4.77 1.62
C PHE A 428 -6.25 -5.60 2.86
N LEU A 429 -6.54 -6.90 2.82
CA LEU A 429 -6.42 -7.80 3.97
C LEU A 429 -4.95 -8.08 4.34
N ALA A 430 -4.66 -8.27 5.62
CA ALA A 430 -3.34 -8.57 6.15
C ALA A 430 -2.98 -10.07 6.02
N PRO A 431 -2.09 -10.49 5.10
CA PRO A 431 -1.61 -11.88 5.04
C PRO A 431 -0.80 -12.22 6.29
N GLN A 432 -0.18 -11.23 6.94
CA GLN A 432 0.53 -11.44 8.19
C GLN A 432 -0.39 -11.92 9.32
N GLN A 433 -1.66 -11.52 9.35
CA GLN A 433 -2.63 -12.09 10.30
C GLN A 433 -2.74 -13.60 10.06
N LEU A 434 -2.86 -14.04 8.81
CA LEU A 434 -2.95 -15.47 8.47
C LEU A 434 -1.66 -16.20 8.86
N VAL A 435 -0.50 -15.63 8.54
CA VAL A 435 0.82 -16.19 8.93
C VAL A 435 0.95 -16.34 10.44
N ASN A 436 0.43 -15.37 11.21
CA ASN A 436 0.47 -15.40 12.67
C ASN A 436 -0.52 -16.41 13.28
N CYS A 437 -1.73 -16.48 12.70
CA CYS A 437 -2.90 -17.01 13.39
C CYS A 437 -3.46 -18.31 12.85
N MET A 438 -3.18 -18.66 11.60
CA MET A 438 -3.72 -19.90 11.05
C MET A 438 -2.89 -21.07 11.61
N PRO A 439 -3.50 -21.99 12.37
CA PRO A 439 -2.77 -23.11 12.92
C PRO A 439 -2.24 -24.00 11.78
N PRO A 440 -1.10 -24.69 11.99
CA PRO A 440 -0.65 -25.69 11.05
C PRO A 440 -1.71 -26.79 10.89
N PRO A 441 -1.77 -27.49 9.75
CA PRO A 441 -2.66 -28.62 9.58
C PRO A 441 -2.48 -29.63 10.71
N ALA A 442 -3.57 -30.26 11.17
CA ALA A 442 -3.52 -31.22 12.28
C ALA A 442 -2.65 -32.46 11.98
N ASP A 443 -2.37 -32.73 10.71
CA ASP A 443 -1.43 -33.74 10.27
C ASP A 443 -0.01 -33.15 10.20
N LYS A 444 0.85 -33.55 11.14
CA LYS A 444 2.27 -33.13 11.22
C LYS A 444 3.14 -33.52 10.01
N THR A 445 2.58 -34.21 9.00
CA THR A 445 3.24 -34.55 7.73
C THR A 445 2.86 -33.64 6.56
N GLN A 446 1.88 -32.75 6.77
CA GLN A 446 1.46 -31.66 5.88
C GLN A 446 2.19 -30.39 6.34
N GLY A 447 2.57 -29.49 5.41
CA GLY A 447 3.53 -28.40 5.66
C GLY A 447 3.32 -27.64 6.97
N SER A 448 4.41 -27.19 7.59
CA SER A 448 4.37 -26.32 8.77
C SER A 448 3.73 -24.98 8.38
N GLY A 449 2.79 -24.48 9.19
CA GLY A 449 2.07 -23.25 8.94
C GLY A 449 2.97 -22.01 8.85
N GLY A 450 2.37 -20.87 8.50
CA GLY A 450 3.09 -19.59 8.43
C GLY A 450 4.06 -19.52 7.25
N CYS A 451 5.33 -19.25 7.53
CA CYS A 451 6.38 -19.09 6.51
C CYS A 451 6.95 -20.39 5.96
N ASP A 452 6.62 -21.54 6.52
CA ASP A 452 7.09 -22.84 6.02
C ASP A 452 6.09 -23.50 5.04
N GLY A 453 5.02 -22.78 4.71
CA GLY A 453 3.95 -23.22 3.84
C GLY A 453 2.57 -23.20 4.51
N GLY A 454 1.54 -23.43 3.72
CA GLY A 454 0.17 -23.45 4.22
C GLY A 454 -0.78 -23.95 3.15
N ASP A 455 -1.99 -24.29 3.58
CA ASP A 455 -3.05 -24.79 2.70
C ASP A 455 -4.07 -23.65 2.41
N PRO A 456 -4.16 -23.15 1.16
CA PRO A 456 -5.15 -22.16 0.77
C PRO A 456 -6.60 -22.55 1.11
N SER A 457 -6.92 -23.84 1.18
CA SER A 457 -8.28 -24.33 1.45
C SER A 457 -8.76 -24.11 2.88
N GLU A 458 -7.85 -23.83 3.81
CA GLU A 458 -8.19 -23.50 5.20
C GLU A 458 -8.38 -21.99 5.42
N VAL A 459 -7.95 -21.15 4.47
CA VAL A 459 -7.99 -19.68 4.63
C VAL A 459 -9.41 -19.15 4.66
N TYR A 460 -10.25 -19.49 3.68
CA TYR A 460 -11.61 -18.95 3.64
C TYR A 460 -12.52 -19.47 4.78
N PRO A 461 -12.45 -20.74 5.20
CA PRO A 461 -13.06 -21.17 6.46
C PRO A 461 -12.60 -20.34 7.67
N PHE A 462 -11.31 -20.05 7.78
CA PHE A 462 -10.76 -19.19 8.83
C PHE A 462 -11.35 -17.77 8.75
N LEU A 463 -11.38 -17.16 7.56
CA LEU A 463 -11.95 -15.82 7.34
C LEU A 463 -13.47 -15.79 7.54
N HIS A 464 -14.17 -16.91 7.36
CA HIS A 464 -15.59 -17.04 7.68
C HIS A 464 -15.81 -17.01 9.20
N ALA A 465 -14.99 -17.76 9.95
CA ALA A 465 -15.14 -17.93 11.39
C ALA A 465 -14.59 -16.73 12.19
N ILE A 466 -13.41 -16.24 11.82
CA ILE A 466 -12.64 -15.25 12.60
C ILE A 466 -12.68 -13.87 11.96
N GLY A 467 -12.78 -13.80 10.63
CA GLY A 467 -12.66 -12.56 9.87
C GLY A 467 -11.21 -12.13 9.66
N GLY A 468 -10.96 -11.52 8.51
CA GLY A 468 -9.69 -10.90 8.16
C GLY A 468 -9.63 -9.45 8.63
N VAL A 469 -8.42 -8.95 8.89
CA VAL A 469 -8.19 -7.53 9.22
C VAL A 469 -7.49 -6.82 8.07
N HIS A 470 -7.56 -5.49 8.03
CA HIS A 470 -6.81 -4.68 7.06
C HIS A 470 -5.30 -4.78 7.31
N GLU A 471 -4.47 -4.66 6.26
CA GLU A 471 -3.00 -4.63 6.32
C GLU A 471 -2.46 -3.72 7.44
N THR A 472 -3.12 -2.60 7.73
CA THR A 472 -2.72 -1.64 8.75
C THR A 472 -2.81 -2.16 10.18
N CYS A 473 -3.45 -3.31 10.39
CA CYS A 473 -3.44 -4.02 11.67
C CYS A 473 -2.16 -4.85 11.84
N GLN A 474 -1.63 -5.40 10.74
CA GLN A 474 -0.45 -6.27 10.70
C GLN A 474 0.24 -6.10 9.35
N ASN A 475 1.09 -5.09 9.23
CA ASN A 475 1.96 -4.96 8.06
C ASN A 475 2.76 -6.26 7.91
N TYR A 476 2.90 -6.70 6.67
CA TYR A 476 3.67 -7.89 6.34
C TYR A 476 5.14 -7.78 6.78
N GLN A 477 5.61 -8.80 7.50
CA GLN A 477 6.95 -8.86 8.09
C GLN A 477 7.76 -10.05 7.59
N ALA A 478 7.18 -10.88 6.71
CA ALA A 478 7.79 -12.10 6.18
C ALA A 478 8.37 -13.03 7.26
N LYS A 479 7.68 -13.16 8.40
CA LYS A 479 8.13 -14.04 9.49
C LYS A 479 6.96 -14.61 10.27
N ASN A 480 7.20 -15.78 10.88
CA ASN A 480 6.35 -16.31 11.93
C ASN A 480 6.53 -15.43 13.17
N LEU A 481 5.44 -14.82 13.66
CA LEU A 481 5.50 -14.06 14.91
C LEU A 481 5.58 -14.98 16.13
N TYR A 482 5.03 -16.20 16.02
CA TYR A 482 5.00 -17.21 17.07
C TYR A 482 5.52 -18.54 16.53
N ASP A 483 6.38 -19.21 17.30
CA ASP A 483 6.80 -20.59 16.99
C ASP A 483 5.68 -21.62 17.26
N ASP A 484 4.65 -21.23 18.02
CA ASP A 484 3.54 -22.10 18.44
C ASP A 484 2.16 -21.68 17.89
N PHE A 485 2.12 -20.70 16.98
CA PHE A 485 0.88 -20.16 16.38
C PHE A 485 -0.18 -19.76 17.40
N LYS A 486 0.22 -19.31 18.60
CA LYS A 486 -0.70 -18.69 19.55
C LYS A 486 -1.19 -17.37 18.95
N CYS A 487 -2.26 -17.44 18.18
CA CYS A 487 -2.99 -16.27 17.67
C CYS A 487 -3.54 -15.46 18.86
N ASP A 488 -2.72 -14.59 19.43
CA ASP A 488 -3.15 -13.62 20.43
C ASP A 488 -3.62 -12.31 19.78
N ASP A 489 -4.16 -11.40 20.59
CA ASP A 489 -4.70 -10.14 20.09
C ASP A 489 -3.62 -9.26 19.40
N ILE A 490 -2.36 -9.32 19.85
CA ILE A 490 -1.23 -8.63 19.20
C ILE A 490 -0.94 -9.25 17.84
N GLY A 491 -1.11 -10.56 17.67
CA GLY A 491 -0.96 -11.26 16.40
C GLY A 491 -2.05 -10.94 15.38
N ILE A 492 -3.23 -10.52 15.85
CA ILE A 492 -4.38 -10.15 15.02
C ILE A 492 -4.28 -8.70 14.55
N CYS A 493 -4.14 -7.75 15.48
CA CYS A 493 -4.07 -6.33 15.14
C CYS A 493 -3.30 -5.61 16.23
N ARG A 494 -2.30 -4.82 15.84
CA ARG A 494 -1.48 -4.06 16.79
C ARG A 494 -1.23 -2.65 16.31
N ASN A 495 -0.82 -1.83 17.24
CA ASN A 495 -0.23 -0.53 17.00
C ASN A 495 0.95 -0.34 17.95
N CYS A 496 1.84 0.60 17.66
CA CYS A 496 2.94 0.93 18.55
C CYS A 496 3.02 2.43 18.81
N ASP A 497 3.44 2.76 20.04
CA ASP A 497 3.58 4.11 20.53
C ASP A 497 4.96 4.27 21.18
N PRO A 498 5.62 5.44 21.06
CA PRO A 498 6.97 5.62 21.58
C PRO A 498 7.06 5.56 23.11
N LYS A 499 5.97 5.82 23.85
CA LYS A 499 5.93 5.83 25.32
C LYS A 499 5.58 4.46 25.90
N ILE A 500 4.64 3.73 25.28
CA ILE A 500 4.11 2.46 25.83
C ILE A 500 4.54 1.21 25.05
N GLY A 501 5.17 1.35 23.89
CA GLY A 501 5.54 0.22 23.04
C GLY A 501 4.38 -0.29 22.19
N CYS A 502 4.50 -1.52 21.69
CA CYS A 502 3.46 -2.14 20.88
C CYS A 502 2.35 -2.76 21.76
N TYR A 503 1.11 -2.57 21.37
CA TYR A 503 -0.08 -3.06 22.06
C TYR A 503 -1.10 -3.61 21.08
N ALA A 504 -1.92 -4.56 21.56
CA ALA A 504 -3.03 -5.09 20.79
C ALA A 504 -4.10 -4.01 20.57
N MET A 505 -4.59 -3.94 19.35
CA MET A 505 -5.78 -3.17 19.02
C MET A 505 -7.01 -4.06 19.23
N GLY A 506 -8.10 -3.49 19.74
CA GLY A 506 -9.29 -4.24 20.18
C GLY A 506 -9.08 -4.93 21.54
N SER A 507 -10.08 -4.86 22.42
CA SER A 507 -9.99 -5.46 23.76
C SER A 507 -10.82 -6.74 23.86
N ALA A 508 -10.63 -7.53 24.93
CA ALA A 508 -11.45 -8.69 25.29
C ALA A 508 -12.97 -8.41 25.50
N ASP A 509 -13.39 -7.16 25.28
CA ASP A 509 -14.77 -6.70 25.33
C ASP A 509 -15.22 -6.47 23.88
N ALA A 510 -16.02 -7.39 23.34
CA ALA A 510 -16.50 -7.36 21.97
C ALA A 510 -17.31 -6.09 21.61
N SER A 511 -17.75 -5.31 22.61
CA SER A 511 -18.39 -4.00 22.42
C SER A 511 -17.40 -2.86 22.11
N LYS A 512 -16.08 -3.13 22.13
CA LYS A 512 -14.98 -2.18 21.91
C LYS A 512 -14.01 -2.62 20.80
N ASN A 513 -14.50 -3.37 19.81
CA ASN A 513 -13.68 -3.70 18.63
C ASN A 513 -13.38 -2.41 17.83
N ASN A 514 -12.12 -1.96 17.86
CA ASN A 514 -11.67 -0.69 17.26
C ASN A 514 -11.27 -0.77 15.79
N PHE A 515 -11.47 -1.92 15.14
CA PHE A 515 -11.09 -2.10 13.75
C PHE A 515 -12.07 -3.03 13.04
N SER A 516 -12.21 -2.80 11.74
CA SER A 516 -13.10 -3.55 10.86
C SER A 516 -12.57 -4.96 10.61
N ARG A 517 -13.46 -5.95 10.76
CA ARG A 517 -13.22 -7.35 10.36
C ARG A 517 -14.01 -7.67 9.10
N TYR A 518 -13.35 -8.28 8.14
CA TYR A 518 -13.88 -8.62 6.83
C TYR A 518 -14.13 -10.13 6.76
N TYR A 519 -15.37 -10.50 6.48
CA TYR A 519 -15.80 -11.91 6.48
C TYR A 519 -16.08 -12.41 5.08
N VAL A 520 -16.04 -13.72 4.90
CA VAL A 520 -16.56 -14.39 3.71
C VAL A 520 -17.92 -15.01 4.01
N GLU A 521 -18.84 -14.99 3.05
CA GLU A 521 -20.19 -15.54 3.19
C GLU A 521 -20.26 -17.00 2.73
N GLU A 522 -19.72 -17.27 1.53
CA GLU A 522 -19.61 -18.59 0.92
C GLU A 522 -18.16 -18.89 0.54
N TYR A 523 -17.78 -20.16 0.53
CA TYR A 523 -16.48 -20.60 0.06
C TYR A 523 -16.53 -22.05 -0.42
N GLY A 524 -15.65 -22.38 -1.37
CA GLY A 524 -15.58 -23.71 -1.94
C GLY A 524 -14.26 -23.99 -2.64
N ARG A 525 -14.18 -25.18 -3.22
CA ARG A 525 -12.97 -25.75 -3.83
C ARG A 525 -13.29 -26.37 -5.18
N ILE A 526 -12.39 -26.21 -6.14
CA ILE A 526 -12.41 -26.82 -7.47
C ILE A 526 -11.21 -27.78 -7.53
N ASN A 527 -11.47 -29.07 -7.32
CA ASN A 527 -10.42 -30.09 -7.22
C ASN A 527 -10.84 -31.49 -7.69
N SER A 528 -11.75 -31.56 -8.66
CA SER A 528 -12.18 -32.86 -9.20
C SER A 528 -11.05 -33.55 -9.97
N THR A 529 -11.18 -34.86 -10.21
CA THR A 529 -10.24 -35.58 -11.08
C THR A 529 -10.40 -35.27 -12.56
N ASP A 530 -11.50 -34.62 -12.95
CA ASP A 530 -11.75 -34.17 -14.32
C ASP A 530 -11.20 -32.75 -14.49
N LEU A 531 -9.99 -32.67 -15.06
CA LEU A 531 -9.27 -31.40 -15.24
C LEU A 531 -9.98 -30.46 -16.23
N LYS A 532 -10.70 -31.01 -17.22
CA LYS A 532 -11.50 -30.18 -18.13
C LYS A 532 -12.66 -29.56 -17.38
N ALA A 533 -13.37 -30.35 -16.56
CA ALA A 533 -14.44 -29.83 -15.73
C ALA A 533 -13.93 -28.79 -14.72
N ASN A 534 -12.73 -28.95 -14.18
CA ASN A 534 -12.10 -27.95 -13.32
C ASN A 534 -11.83 -26.64 -14.07
N ALA A 535 -11.23 -26.70 -15.26
CA ALA A 535 -10.99 -25.51 -16.08
C ALA A 535 -12.31 -24.79 -16.44
N ASP A 536 -13.35 -25.54 -16.82
CA ASP A 536 -14.68 -25.00 -17.11
C ASP A 536 -15.32 -24.33 -15.86
N ALA A 537 -15.14 -24.93 -14.68
CA ALA A 537 -15.59 -24.38 -13.39
C ALA A 537 -14.79 -23.14 -12.97
N MET A 538 -13.48 -23.10 -13.23
CA MET A 538 -12.64 -21.93 -12.99
C MET A 538 -13.09 -20.75 -13.86
N VAL A 539 -13.36 -20.97 -15.15
CA VAL A 539 -13.92 -19.95 -16.06
C VAL A 539 -15.25 -19.42 -15.50
N ALA A 540 -16.16 -20.32 -15.14
CA ALA A 540 -17.47 -19.96 -14.59
C ALA A 540 -17.34 -19.10 -13.32
N GLU A 541 -16.47 -19.52 -12.40
CA GLU A 541 -16.25 -18.85 -11.14
C GLU A 541 -15.60 -17.48 -11.32
N ILE A 542 -14.52 -17.40 -12.08
CA ILE A 542 -13.77 -16.15 -12.31
C ILE A 542 -14.61 -15.13 -13.07
N GLY A 543 -15.25 -15.56 -14.16
CA GLY A 543 -16.03 -14.68 -15.02
C GLY A 543 -17.29 -14.12 -14.37
N THR A 544 -17.81 -14.80 -13.34
CA THR A 544 -19.06 -14.41 -12.66
C THR A 544 -18.81 -13.73 -11.31
N ARG A 545 -17.82 -14.21 -10.55
CA ARG A 545 -17.61 -13.82 -9.14
C ARG A 545 -16.21 -13.29 -8.85
N GLY A 546 -15.32 -13.23 -9.83
CA GLY A 546 -13.98 -12.65 -9.70
C GLY A 546 -12.88 -13.65 -9.31
N PRO A 547 -11.67 -13.16 -8.99
CA PRO A 547 -10.47 -13.99 -8.90
C PRO A 547 -10.53 -15.13 -7.88
N ILE A 548 -9.77 -16.19 -8.11
CA ILE A 548 -9.63 -17.35 -7.21
C ILE A 548 -8.17 -17.56 -6.83
N ALA A 549 -7.90 -18.38 -5.82
CA ALA A 549 -6.54 -18.81 -5.48
C ALA A 549 -6.35 -20.26 -5.93
N CYS A 550 -5.22 -20.56 -6.56
CA CYS A 550 -4.90 -21.89 -7.08
C CYS A 550 -3.50 -22.30 -6.69
N GLY A 551 -3.29 -23.61 -6.47
CA GLY A 551 -1.95 -24.18 -6.42
C GLY A 551 -1.33 -24.23 -7.82
N VAL A 552 -0.01 -24.08 -7.90
CA VAL A 552 0.79 -24.19 -9.12
C VAL A 552 2.12 -24.83 -8.78
N CYS A 553 2.73 -25.53 -9.74
CA CYS A 553 4.12 -25.95 -9.67
C CYS A 553 5.05 -24.83 -10.14
N VAL A 554 6.13 -24.57 -9.42
CA VAL A 554 7.17 -23.63 -9.84
C VAL A 554 8.33 -24.37 -10.48
N THR A 555 8.59 -24.03 -11.74
CA THR A 555 9.78 -24.48 -12.48
C THR A 555 10.78 -23.32 -12.62
N PRO A 556 12.08 -23.60 -12.81
CA PRO A 556 13.08 -22.55 -13.10
C PRO A 556 12.73 -21.72 -14.34
N GLU A 557 12.09 -22.30 -15.36
CA GLU A 557 11.59 -21.55 -16.51
C GLU A 557 10.45 -20.60 -16.12
N PHE A 558 9.59 -20.99 -15.18
CA PHE A 558 8.54 -20.12 -14.66
C PHE A 558 9.12 -19.00 -13.78
N GLU A 559 10.12 -19.30 -12.93
CA GLU A 559 10.83 -18.28 -12.14
C GLU A 559 11.48 -17.20 -13.02
N SER A 560 12.00 -17.60 -14.17
CA SER A 560 12.63 -16.70 -15.14
C SER A 560 11.66 -16.03 -16.12
N TYR A 561 10.35 -16.22 -15.95
CA TYR A 561 9.31 -15.63 -16.80
C TYR A 561 9.43 -14.10 -16.90
N LYS A 562 9.29 -13.59 -18.14
CA LYS A 562 9.37 -12.16 -18.47
C LYS A 562 8.17 -11.63 -19.26
N GLY A 563 7.30 -12.50 -19.79
CA GLY A 563 6.14 -12.10 -20.58
C GLY A 563 5.66 -13.15 -21.56
N GLY A 564 4.46 -12.94 -22.10
CA GLY A 564 3.80 -13.84 -23.05
C GLY A 564 3.04 -15.00 -22.39
N ILE A 565 2.47 -15.91 -23.18
CA ILE A 565 1.75 -17.09 -22.65
C ILE A 565 2.77 -18.17 -22.30
N PHE A 566 2.94 -18.45 -21.00
CA PHE A 566 3.82 -19.49 -20.52
C PHE A 566 3.25 -20.88 -20.81
N VAL A 567 4.08 -21.75 -21.38
CA VAL A 567 3.78 -23.17 -21.64
C VAL A 567 4.91 -23.99 -21.03
N ASP A 568 4.62 -24.74 -19.97
CA ASP A 568 5.61 -25.63 -19.37
C ASP A 568 5.98 -26.77 -20.33
N LYS A 569 7.26 -27.14 -20.29
CA LYS A 569 7.81 -28.26 -21.07
C LYS A 569 8.28 -29.40 -20.18
N SER A 570 8.33 -29.19 -18.86
CA SER A 570 8.79 -30.18 -17.88
C SER A 570 7.72 -31.22 -17.51
N GLY A 571 6.44 -30.86 -17.66
CA GLY A 571 5.30 -31.68 -17.24
C GLY A 571 5.03 -31.60 -15.73
N CYS A 572 5.47 -30.54 -15.07
CA CYS A 572 5.33 -30.43 -13.62
C CYS A 572 3.87 -30.25 -13.21
N THR A 573 3.44 -31.01 -12.20
CA THR A 573 2.08 -30.92 -11.63
C THR A 573 2.06 -31.13 -10.11
N GLU A 574 3.22 -31.19 -9.46
CA GLU A 574 3.33 -31.24 -8.00
C GLU A 574 3.24 -29.81 -7.48
N LEU A 575 2.17 -29.50 -6.76
CA LEU A 575 1.87 -28.14 -6.34
C LEU A 575 2.78 -27.74 -5.17
N ASP A 576 3.52 -26.67 -5.34
CA ASP A 576 4.49 -26.14 -4.37
C ASP A 576 4.40 -24.61 -4.20
N HIS A 577 3.48 -23.96 -4.91
CA HIS A 577 3.23 -22.52 -4.82
C HIS A 577 1.75 -22.20 -4.98
N SER A 578 1.31 -21.06 -4.45
CA SER A 578 -0.06 -20.57 -4.56
C SER A 578 -0.08 -19.22 -5.25
N ILE A 579 -0.97 -19.07 -6.21
CA ILE A 579 -1.15 -17.85 -7.01
C ILE A 579 -2.62 -17.47 -7.04
N SER A 580 -2.92 -16.23 -7.45
CA SER A 580 -4.30 -15.85 -7.77
C SER A 580 -4.52 -15.95 -9.28
N ILE A 581 -5.55 -16.67 -9.72
CA ILE A 581 -6.02 -16.61 -11.10
C ILE A 581 -7.14 -15.58 -11.16
N ALA A 582 -6.90 -14.51 -11.89
CA ALA A 582 -7.72 -13.30 -11.88
C ALA A 582 -8.33 -12.98 -13.25
N GLY A 583 -8.19 -13.89 -14.21
CA GLY A 583 -8.75 -13.73 -15.54
C GLY A 583 -8.41 -14.88 -16.48
N TYR A 584 -8.94 -14.78 -17.69
CA TYR A 584 -8.69 -15.69 -18.79
C TYR A 584 -9.00 -15.02 -20.12
N GLY A 585 -8.42 -15.53 -21.18
CA GLY A 585 -8.69 -15.07 -22.54
C GLY A 585 -8.21 -16.05 -23.59
N HIS A 586 -8.36 -15.62 -24.84
CA HIS A 586 -7.83 -16.28 -26.02
C HIS A 586 -6.87 -15.31 -26.71
N ASP A 587 -5.75 -15.83 -27.19
CA ASP A 587 -4.81 -15.09 -28.02
C ASP A 587 -4.93 -15.55 -29.47
N GLU A 588 -5.46 -14.67 -30.32
CA GLU A 588 -5.69 -14.94 -31.74
C GLU A 588 -4.40 -15.19 -32.53
N GLU A 589 -3.26 -14.65 -32.08
CA GLU A 589 -1.98 -14.81 -32.79
C GLU A 589 -1.40 -16.20 -32.58
N THR A 590 -1.42 -16.69 -31.32
CA THR A 590 -0.89 -18.00 -30.97
C THR A 590 -1.93 -19.12 -31.06
N GLY A 591 -3.22 -18.76 -31.10
CA GLY A 591 -4.35 -19.69 -31.02
C GLY A 591 -4.50 -20.35 -29.63
N LEU A 592 -3.82 -19.82 -28.61
CA LEU A 592 -3.82 -20.39 -27.27
C LEU A 592 -4.82 -19.67 -26.36
N ASP A 593 -5.56 -20.49 -25.61
CA ASP A 593 -6.26 -20.01 -24.42
C ASP A 593 -5.28 -19.82 -23.26
N TYR A 594 -5.53 -18.81 -22.44
CA TYR A 594 -4.68 -18.52 -21.28
C TYR A 594 -5.48 -18.13 -20.04
N TRP A 595 -4.89 -18.41 -18.89
CA TRP A 595 -5.20 -17.81 -17.59
C TRP A 595 -4.38 -16.53 -17.41
N VAL A 596 -4.96 -15.53 -16.74
CA VAL A 596 -4.25 -14.36 -16.22
C VAL A 596 -3.99 -14.61 -14.74
N GLY A 597 -2.72 -14.74 -14.36
CA GLY A 597 -2.29 -15.01 -12.99
C GLY A 597 -1.56 -13.84 -12.34
N ARG A 598 -1.80 -13.63 -11.05
CA ARG A 598 -1.04 -12.73 -10.16
C ARG A 598 -0.12 -13.56 -9.26
N ASN A 599 1.15 -13.17 -9.21
CA ASN A 599 2.14 -13.77 -8.31
C ASN A 599 2.37 -12.89 -7.07
N SER A 600 3.17 -13.37 -6.12
CA SER A 600 3.50 -12.68 -4.86
C SER A 600 5.01 -12.45 -4.71
N TRP A 601 5.71 -12.24 -5.83
CA TRP A 601 7.16 -12.04 -5.90
C TRP A 601 7.55 -10.62 -6.32
N GLY A 602 6.62 -9.67 -6.17
CA GLY A 602 6.84 -8.27 -6.50
C GLY A 602 6.74 -7.89 -7.98
N THR A 603 6.63 -6.58 -8.21
CA THR A 603 6.33 -6.01 -9.53
C THR A 603 7.49 -6.10 -10.54
N TYR A 604 8.71 -6.35 -10.08
CA TYR A 604 9.88 -6.54 -10.95
C TYR A 604 9.88 -7.91 -11.65
N TRP A 605 9.08 -8.86 -11.18
CA TRP A 605 8.96 -10.20 -11.76
C TRP A 605 7.86 -10.24 -12.84
N GLY A 606 8.08 -11.00 -13.91
CA GLY A 606 7.07 -11.19 -14.96
C GLY A 606 6.58 -9.88 -15.62
N GLU A 607 5.28 -9.80 -15.82
CA GLU A 607 4.57 -8.64 -16.38
C GLU A 607 4.00 -7.78 -15.25
N ASP A 608 4.84 -7.00 -14.56
CA ASP A 608 4.45 -6.18 -13.39
C ASP A 608 3.96 -7.01 -12.20
N GLY A 609 4.52 -8.20 -11.96
CA GLY A 609 4.09 -9.17 -10.94
C GLY A 609 3.08 -10.20 -11.44
N TRP A 610 2.67 -10.10 -12.71
CA TRP A 610 1.65 -10.93 -13.32
C TRP A 610 2.21 -11.83 -14.43
N PHE A 611 1.40 -12.78 -14.86
CA PHE A 611 1.75 -13.71 -15.93
C PHE A 611 0.52 -14.17 -16.70
N LYS A 612 0.76 -14.71 -17.89
CA LYS A 612 -0.21 -15.52 -18.63
C LYS A 612 0.25 -16.98 -18.68
N LEU A 613 -0.66 -17.91 -18.45
CA LEU A 613 -0.38 -19.35 -18.41
C LEU A 613 -1.35 -20.08 -19.34
N ALA A 614 -0.86 -21.00 -20.19
CA ALA A 614 -1.75 -21.75 -21.08
C ALA A 614 -2.86 -22.48 -20.30
N ARG A 615 -4.09 -22.34 -20.77
CA ARG A 615 -5.32 -22.87 -20.16
C ARG A 615 -5.79 -24.15 -20.87
N GLY A 616 -6.43 -25.04 -20.12
CA GLY A 616 -7.09 -26.25 -20.62
C GLY A 616 -6.14 -27.43 -20.82
N THR A 617 -4.88 -27.28 -20.42
CA THR A 617 -3.83 -28.30 -20.53
C THR A 617 -3.29 -28.73 -19.17
N ASN A 618 -3.87 -28.21 -18.07
CA ASN A 618 -3.37 -28.37 -16.71
C ASN A 618 -1.88 -28.01 -16.57
N ASN A 619 -1.49 -26.95 -17.28
CA ASN A 619 -0.13 -26.41 -17.29
C ASN A 619 0.33 -26.08 -15.87
N LEU A 620 1.50 -26.57 -15.45
CA LEU A 620 2.02 -26.46 -14.09
C LEU A 620 1.05 -26.98 -12.99
N GLY A 621 0.07 -27.82 -13.33
CA GLY A 621 -0.92 -28.33 -12.39
C GLY A 621 -1.98 -27.30 -11.93
N VAL A 622 -2.06 -26.12 -12.55
CA VAL A 622 -2.89 -25.01 -12.04
C VAL A 622 -4.39 -25.33 -11.97
N GLU A 623 -4.87 -26.28 -12.78
CA GLU A 623 -6.28 -26.68 -12.87
C GLU A 623 -6.63 -27.81 -11.88
N ARG A 624 -5.71 -28.19 -10.99
CA ARG A 624 -5.91 -29.31 -10.06
C ARG A 624 -6.60 -28.92 -8.76
N ASP A 625 -6.32 -27.72 -8.25
CA ASP A 625 -6.70 -27.35 -6.90
C ASP A 625 -6.80 -25.84 -6.73
N CYS A 626 -8.04 -25.34 -6.77
CA CYS A 626 -8.35 -23.94 -6.56
C CYS A 626 -9.41 -23.75 -5.49
N VAL A 627 -9.36 -22.61 -4.81
CA VAL A 627 -10.29 -22.21 -3.76
C VAL A 627 -10.88 -20.85 -4.09
N TRP A 628 -12.16 -20.68 -3.77
CA TRP A 628 -12.90 -19.45 -4.02
C TRP A 628 -13.74 -19.07 -2.80
N ALA A 629 -14.05 -17.78 -2.67
CA ALA A 629 -14.94 -17.28 -1.63
C ALA A 629 -15.73 -16.06 -2.11
N THR A 630 -16.90 -15.82 -1.53
CA THR A 630 -17.66 -14.58 -1.74
C THR A 630 -17.50 -13.66 -0.53
N PRO A 631 -17.26 -12.36 -0.73
CA PRO A 631 -17.20 -11.41 0.37
C PRO A 631 -18.57 -11.27 1.04
N LYS A 632 -18.57 -11.10 2.36
CA LYS A 632 -19.73 -10.61 3.11
C LYS A 632 -19.69 -9.09 3.11
N LEU A 633 -20.60 -8.47 2.35
CA LEU A 633 -20.64 -7.02 2.11
C LEU A 633 -21.26 -6.21 3.25
#